data_AF-A0A5C8Q1M5-F1
#
_entry.id   AF-A0A5C8Q1M5-F1
#
_cell.length_a   1.000
_cell.length_b   1.000
_cell.length_c   1.000
_cell.angle_alpha   90.00
_cell.angle_beta   90.00
_cell.angle_gamma   90.00
#
_symmetry.space_group_name_H-M   'P 1'
#
loop_
_entity.id
_entity.type
_entity.pdbx_description
1 polymer ?
#
loop_
_entity_poly.entity_id
_entity_poly.type
_entity_poly.pdbx_seq_one_letter_code
_entity_poly.pdbx_strand_id
1 'polypeptide(L)'
;MLPSHITLSYSRTSGIVAVAHGEEYQWAQTALAACTFRRHENGLWVLPAADLDTARRAVNALFSVAERHRTTIAASSRAFLHDVAKDLAAQLGDGWTAELEIYSHPVWQEDLVPWLWDASELSHAVQNTRIPCAARLHNGDITLLMVERPGHDHGYVLGAFAPEPFDDNYDEPHAPTAVVVPAATGLAARIVEGRFLPAYQHALHQRRLTTVTQALDRIHEEHQILTMIRDSGRYTDAAPLDPQALPRLEHDFAEHAWLSFTHVLTHAPALLERCFTTTVPGSDDANTVTRLREALTDSRPAFDEWHQRLNDLVHTPAALRSESREEARSRLATQVMPAIETWLDHGAAFARIAQAATCRAGGPSPRPYARSRPARSPRTAAAERPRPAPLTSGRPYDARLFFPSVPGRKVPLRLWIHPSTSSSAPTPTTASSPRPTPPPLCPRTSPTGS
;
A
#
# COMPACT_ATOMS: atom_id res chain seq x y z
N MET A 1 -18.92 -8.04 20.94
CA MET A 1 -19.62 -8.13 19.66
C MET A 1 -20.20 -6.77 19.33
N LEU A 2 -19.71 -6.13 18.28
CA LEU A 2 -20.31 -4.90 17.75
C LEU A 2 -21.65 -5.24 17.07
N PRO A 3 -22.78 -4.60 17.49
CA PRO A 3 -24.10 -4.89 16.95
C PRO A 3 -24.23 -4.49 15.47
N SER A 4 -25.32 -4.91 14.83
CA SER A 4 -25.61 -4.55 13.45
C SER A 4 -26.02 -3.07 13.33
N HIS A 5 -25.48 -2.36 12.35
CA HIS A 5 -25.72 -0.94 12.11
C HIS A 5 -26.05 -0.63 10.65
N ILE A 6 -26.89 0.38 10.44
CA ILE A 6 -27.16 1.00 9.14
C ILE A 6 -26.86 2.48 9.26
N THR A 7 -25.95 2.99 8.43
CA THR A 7 -25.75 4.43 8.26
C THR A 7 -26.47 4.89 6.99
N LEU A 8 -27.43 5.80 7.13
CA LEU A 8 -28.13 6.45 6.02
C LEU A 8 -27.46 7.78 5.68
N SER A 9 -27.28 8.07 4.39
CA SER A 9 -26.73 9.33 3.88
C SER A 9 -27.49 9.76 2.64
N TYR A 10 -27.44 11.04 2.30
CA TYR A 10 -28.05 11.55 1.08
C TYR A 10 -26.98 11.78 0.00
N SER A 11 -27.18 11.16 -1.17
CA SER A 11 -26.43 11.39 -2.39
C SER A 11 -27.26 12.22 -3.37
N ARG A 12 -26.63 13.22 -3.98
CA ARG A 12 -27.26 14.07 -5.01
C ARG A 12 -27.59 13.30 -6.29
N THR A 13 -26.86 12.22 -6.55
CA THR A 13 -27.00 11.42 -7.78
C THR A 13 -27.88 10.20 -7.57
N SER A 14 -27.85 9.61 -6.37
CA SER A 14 -28.45 8.30 -6.12
C SER A 14 -29.66 8.34 -5.17
N GLY A 15 -29.90 9.46 -4.47
CA GLY A 15 -30.94 9.58 -3.46
C GLY A 15 -30.47 9.12 -2.08
N ILE A 16 -31.28 8.34 -1.37
CA ILE A 16 -30.93 7.86 -0.03
C ILE A 16 -30.04 6.63 -0.18
N VAL A 17 -28.83 6.72 0.39
CA VAL A 17 -27.84 5.64 0.39
C VAL A 17 -27.70 5.09 1.79
N ALA A 18 -27.61 3.76 1.89
CA ALA A 18 -27.45 3.04 3.14
C ALA A 18 -26.19 2.17 3.09
N VAL A 19 -25.41 2.25 4.17
CA VAL A 19 -24.24 1.40 4.41
C VAL A 19 -24.54 0.50 5.60
N ALA A 20 -24.62 -0.81 5.35
CA ALA A 20 -24.78 -1.82 6.39
C ALA A 20 -23.40 -2.24 6.93
N HIS A 21 -23.22 -2.21 8.25
CA HIS A 21 -21.96 -2.52 8.90
C HIS A 21 -22.11 -3.09 10.32
N GLY A 22 -21.03 -3.64 10.87
CA GLY A 22 -20.99 -4.31 12.19
C GLY A 22 -20.56 -5.77 12.06
N GLU A 23 -20.36 -6.48 13.18
CA GLU A 23 -20.06 -7.92 13.14
C GLU A 23 -21.24 -8.71 12.55
N GLU A 24 -22.47 -8.29 12.90
CA GLU A 24 -23.72 -8.87 12.40
C GLU A 24 -24.32 -8.07 11.22
N TYR A 25 -23.49 -7.48 10.35
CA TYR A 25 -23.95 -6.61 9.25
C TYR A 25 -24.95 -7.29 8.29
N GLN A 26 -24.97 -8.62 8.23
CA GLN A 26 -25.90 -9.39 7.41
C GLN A 26 -27.36 -9.12 7.80
N TRP A 27 -27.66 -8.88 9.08
CA TRP A 27 -28.99 -8.50 9.54
C TRP A 27 -29.42 -7.12 9.06
N ALA A 28 -28.50 -6.15 9.06
CA ALA A 28 -28.72 -4.86 8.44
C ALA A 28 -29.01 -4.99 6.92
N GLN A 29 -28.30 -5.87 6.21
CA GLN A 29 -28.56 -6.14 4.79
C GLN A 29 -29.94 -6.78 4.56
N THR A 30 -30.35 -7.73 5.40
CA THR A 30 -31.70 -8.32 5.33
C THR A 30 -32.79 -7.27 5.55
N ALA A 31 -32.60 -6.37 6.52
CA ALA A 31 -33.54 -5.29 6.79
C ALA A 31 -33.67 -4.32 5.60
N LEU A 32 -32.54 -3.95 4.97
CA LEU A 32 -32.53 -3.09 3.78
C LEU A 32 -33.24 -3.75 2.59
N ALA A 33 -32.94 -5.03 2.33
CA ALA A 33 -33.58 -5.80 1.25
C ALA A 33 -35.11 -5.88 1.40
N ALA A 34 -35.60 -6.02 2.63
CA ALA A 34 -37.04 -6.06 2.92
C ALA A 34 -37.75 -4.71 2.69
N CYS A 35 -37.00 -3.59 2.67
CA CYS A 35 -37.55 -2.23 2.64
C CYS A 35 -37.34 -1.52 1.30
N THR A 36 -37.32 -2.26 0.18
CA THR A 36 -37.20 -1.76 -1.21
C THR A 36 -35.87 -1.10 -1.59
N PHE A 37 -34.87 -1.09 -0.71
CA PHE A 37 -33.51 -0.68 -1.07
C PHE A 37 -32.93 -1.67 -2.07
N ARG A 38 -32.27 -1.15 -3.11
CA ARG A 38 -31.59 -1.97 -4.12
C ARG A 38 -30.10 -1.99 -3.84
N ARG A 39 -29.51 -3.18 -3.86
CA ARG A 39 -28.07 -3.34 -3.72
C ARG A 39 -27.38 -3.05 -5.05
N HIS A 40 -26.36 -2.19 -5.01
CA HIS A 40 -25.48 -1.88 -6.12
C HIS A 40 -24.22 -2.77 -6.10
N GLU A 41 -23.49 -2.85 -7.22
CA GLU A 41 -22.32 -3.74 -7.37
C GLU A 41 -21.21 -3.44 -6.36
N ASN A 42 -21.02 -2.17 -6.00
CA ASN A 42 -20.07 -1.72 -4.99
C ASN A 42 -20.54 -1.99 -3.54
N GLY A 43 -21.64 -2.71 -3.34
CA GLY A 43 -22.16 -3.09 -2.04
C GLY A 43 -23.06 -2.04 -1.36
N LEU A 44 -23.26 -0.87 -1.96
CA LEU A 44 -24.18 0.15 -1.44
C LEU A 44 -25.63 -0.29 -1.57
N TRP A 45 -26.47 0.17 -0.65
CA TRP A 45 -27.91 0.04 -0.74
C TRP A 45 -28.52 1.38 -1.07
N VAL A 46 -29.31 1.46 -2.14
CA VAL A 46 -29.83 2.72 -2.66
C VAL A 46 -31.35 2.68 -2.70
N LEU A 47 -31.95 3.77 -2.23
CA LEU A 47 -33.36 4.08 -2.35
C LEU A 47 -33.49 5.38 -3.15
N PRO A 48 -33.95 5.31 -4.41
CA PRO A 48 -34.11 6.48 -5.25
C PRO A 48 -35.06 7.49 -4.61
N ALA A 49 -34.66 8.77 -4.57
CA ALA A 49 -35.44 9.85 -3.94
C ALA A 49 -36.40 10.56 -4.92
N ALA A 50 -36.73 9.95 -6.07
CA ALA A 50 -37.59 10.55 -7.10
C ALA A 50 -39.04 10.74 -6.63
N ASP A 51 -39.52 9.88 -5.72
CA ASP A 51 -40.81 10.02 -5.04
C ASP A 51 -40.57 10.08 -3.51
N LEU A 52 -40.76 11.27 -2.95
CA LEU A 52 -40.51 11.55 -1.53
C LEU A 52 -41.44 10.74 -0.62
N ASP A 53 -42.69 10.51 -1.02
CA ASP A 53 -43.66 9.79 -0.20
C ASP A 53 -43.33 8.30 -0.15
N THR A 54 -42.92 7.72 -1.27
CA THR A 54 -42.43 6.34 -1.32
C THR A 54 -41.12 6.19 -0.53
N ALA A 55 -40.19 7.13 -0.67
CA ALA A 55 -38.95 7.11 0.10
C ALA A 55 -39.21 7.21 1.60
N ARG A 56 -40.14 8.09 2.02
CA ARG A 56 -40.53 8.23 3.43
C ARG A 56 -41.19 6.97 3.98
N ARG A 57 -42.08 6.33 3.22
CA ARG A 57 -42.70 5.04 3.61
C ARG A 57 -41.63 3.95 3.77
N ALA A 58 -40.69 3.85 2.84
CA ALA A 58 -39.63 2.86 2.87
C ALA A 58 -38.67 3.06 4.07
N VAL A 59 -38.28 4.31 4.37
CA VAL A 59 -37.46 4.63 5.54
C VAL A 59 -38.22 4.33 6.85
N ASN A 60 -39.50 4.69 6.93
CA ASN A 60 -40.31 4.35 8.11
C ASN A 60 -40.43 2.83 8.30
N ALA A 61 -40.66 2.07 7.23
CA ALA A 61 -40.67 0.61 7.27
C ALA A 61 -39.31 0.04 7.72
N LEU A 62 -38.21 0.66 7.27
CA LEU A 62 -36.86 0.27 7.66
C LEU A 62 -36.65 0.39 9.17
N PHE A 63 -37.13 1.45 9.83
CA PHE A 63 -37.06 1.56 11.29
C PHE A 63 -37.77 0.38 11.99
N SER A 64 -38.98 0.03 11.56
CA SER A 64 -39.72 -1.10 12.14
C SER A 64 -39.08 -2.46 11.89
N VAL A 65 -38.46 -2.65 10.71
CA VAL A 65 -37.78 -3.91 10.37
C VAL A 65 -36.43 -4.01 11.09
N ALA A 66 -35.67 -2.91 11.15
CA ALA A 66 -34.38 -2.87 11.83
C ALA A 66 -34.49 -3.18 13.33
N GLU A 67 -35.54 -2.67 14.00
CA GLU A 67 -35.83 -3.01 15.41
C GLU A 67 -36.00 -4.53 15.59
N ARG A 68 -36.73 -5.17 14.69
CA ARG A 68 -36.97 -6.63 14.69
C ARG A 68 -35.66 -7.43 14.51
N HIS A 69 -34.71 -6.86 13.77
CA HIS A 69 -33.39 -7.43 13.51
C HIS A 69 -32.29 -6.88 14.44
N ARG A 70 -32.64 -6.20 15.54
CA ARG A 70 -31.71 -5.59 16.50
C ARG A 70 -30.62 -4.73 15.84
N THR A 71 -31.00 -4.07 14.75
CA THR A 71 -30.12 -3.23 13.95
C THR A 71 -30.34 -1.76 14.31
N THR A 72 -29.27 -1.04 14.59
CA THR A 72 -29.34 0.40 14.89
C THR A 72 -29.22 1.21 13.61
N ILE A 73 -30.10 2.19 13.41
CA ILE A 73 -30.04 3.11 12.27
C ILE A 73 -29.49 4.45 12.73
N ALA A 74 -28.51 4.98 12.00
CA ALA A 74 -28.01 6.34 12.15
C ALA A 74 -28.18 7.10 10.83
N ALA A 75 -28.78 8.30 10.88
CA ALA A 75 -28.82 9.19 9.74
C ALA A 75 -27.63 10.16 9.82
N SER A 76 -26.80 10.17 8.78
CA SER A 76 -25.74 11.15 8.61
C SER A 76 -26.33 12.43 8.03
N SER A 77 -26.02 13.56 8.68
CA SER A 77 -26.31 14.91 8.16
C SER A 77 -25.26 15.37 7.14
N ARG A 78 -24.23 14.56 6.88
CA ARG A 78 -23.09 14.90 6.03
C ARG A 78 -23.40 14.59 4.57
N ALA A 79 -22.71 15.31 3.68
CA ALA A 79 -22.69 14.95 2.28
C ALA A 79 -22.11 13.54 2.11
N PHE A 80 -22.76 12.72 1.28
CA PHE A 80 -22.31 11.36 1.05
C PHE A 80 -20.85 11.34 0.55
N LEU A 81 -20.00 10.58 1.23
CA LEU A 81 -18.55 10.56 1.02
C LEU A 81 -18.15 10.36 -0.45
N HIS A 82 -18.84 9.47 -1.17
CA HIS A 82 -18.55 9.19 -2.58
C HIS A 82 -18.78 10.40 -3.49
N ASP A 83 -19.85 11.16 -3.25
CA ASP A 83 -20.16 12.35 -4.04
C ASP A 83 -19.06 13.41 -3.84
N VAL A 84 -18.61 13.59 -2.60
CA VAL A 84 -17.52 14.54 -2.28
C VAL A 84 -16.20 14.07 -2.88
N ALA A 85 -15.90 12.76 -2.83
CA ALA A 85 -14.68 12.20 -3.39
C ALA A 85 -14.62 12.34 -4.92
N LYS A 86 -15.73 12.08 -5.61
CA LYS A 86 -15.85 12.26 -7.06
C LYS A 86 -15.66 13.72 -7.48
N ASP A 87 -16.33 14.63 -6.78
CA ASP A 87 -16.17 16.06 -7.02
C ASP A 87 -14.72 16.51 -6.75
N LEU A 88 -14.07 15.99 -5.69
CA LEU A 88 -12.66 16.26 -5.40
C LEU A 88 -11.75 15.73 -6.51
N ALA A 89 -11.92 14.48 -6.95
CA ALA A 89 -11.14 13.90 -8.05
C ALA A 89 -11.27 14.75 -9.32
N ALA A 90 -12.48 15.19 -9.67
CA ALA A 90 -12.69 16.09 -10.80
C ALA A 90 -11.99 17.45 -10.65
N GLN A 91 -11.82 17.96 -9.43
CA GLN A 91 -11.10 19.21 -9.16
C GLN A 91 -9.57 19.05 -9.21
N LEU A 92 -9.04 17.87 -8.89
CA LEU A 92 -7.60 17.56 -8.97
C LEU A 92 -7.11 17.39 -10.42
N GLY A 93 -8.02 17.36 -11.39
CA GLY A 93 -7.72 17.32 -12.81
C GLY A 93 -7.69 15.93 -13.42
N ASP A 94 -7.26 15.88 -14.69
CA ASP A 94 -7.27 14.66 -15.49
C ASP A 94 -6.35 13.59 -14.88
N GLY A 95 -6.86 12.35 -14.83
CA GLY A 95 -6.15 11.20 -14.28
C GLY A 95 -6.66 10.78 -12.90
N TRP A 96 -7.25 11.68 -12.11
CA TRP A 96 -7.83 11.31 -10.80
C TRP A 96 -9.21 10.67 -10.94
N THR A 97 -9.37 9.50 -10.34
CA THR A 97 -10.65 8.79 -10.20
C THR A 97 -10.93 8.51 -8.74
N ALA A 98 -12.23 8.40 -8.40
CA ALA A 98 -12.67 8.13 -7.04
C ALA A 98 -13.59 6.91 -7.00
N GLU A 99 -13.27 5.98 -6.12
CA GLU A 99 -14.03 4.76 -5.85
C GLU A 99 -14.41 4.71 -4.38
N LEU A 100 -15.60 4.20 -4.09
CA LEU A 100 -16.04 4.00 -2.71
C LEU A 100 -15.79 2.55 -2.31
N GLU A 101 -15.12 2.37 -1.19
CA GLU A 101 -14.94 1.09 -0.53
C GLU A 101 -15.84 0.98 0.69
N ILE A 102 -16.48 -0.18 0.84
CA ILE A 102 -17.33 -0.48 1.98
C ILE A 102 -16.66 -1.58 2.80
N TYR A 103 -16.35 -1.25 4.04
CA TYR A 103 -15.89 -2.22 5.02
C TYR A 103 -17.09 -2.57 5.87
N SER A 104 -17.95 -3.52 5.49
CA SER A 104 -19.12 -3.87 6.31
C SER A 104 -18.72 -4.53 7.63
N HIS A 105 -17.70 -5.40 7.61
CA HIS A 105 -17.18 -6.08 8.78
C HIS A 105 -15.92 -5.35 9.35
N PRO A 106 -15.75 -5.23 10.69
CA PRO A 106 -14.58 -4.56 11.28
C PRO A 106 -13.22 -5.11 10.81
N VAL A 107 -13.08 -6.42 10.68
CA VAL A 107 -11.84 -7.06 10.19
C VAL A 107 -11.41 -6.55 8.80
N TRP A 108 -12.35 -6.23 7.91
CA TRP A 108 -12.00 -5.70 6.58
C TRP A 108 -11.43 -4.28 6.62
N GLN A 109 -11.74 -3.53 7.69
CA GLN A 109 -11.10 -2.24 7.94
C GLN A 109 -9.67 -2.43 8.47
N GLU A 110 -9.43 -3.45 9.30
CA GLU A 110 -8.09 -3.78 9.80
C GLU A 110 -7.13 -4.14 8.67
N ASP A 111 -7.64 -4.74 7.58
CA ASP A 111 -6.87 -5.07 6.39
C ASP A 111 -6.28 -3.83 5.69
N LEU A 112 -6.74 -2.61 5.99
CA LEU A 112 -6.18 -1.36 5.47
C LEU A 112 -4.86 -0.96 6.13
N VAL A 113 -4.70 -1.30 7.42
CA VAL A 113 -3.62 -0.77 8.27
C VAL A 113 -2.23 -1.00 7.68
N PRO A 114 -1.88 -2.18 7.14
CA PRO A 114 -0.55 -2.40 6.55
C PRO A 114 -0.25 -1.56 5.30
N TRP A 115 -1.28 -1.06 4.62
CA TRP A 115 -1.15 -0.31 3.37
C TRP A 115 -1.11 1.20 3.58
N LEU A 116 -1.58 1.67 4.74
CA LEU A 116 -1.61 3.10 5.04
C LEU A 116 -0.20 3.63 5.23
N TRP A 117 0.10 4.70 4.51
CA TRP A 117 1.34 5.45 4.65
C TRP A 117 1.02 6.83 5.23
N ASP A 118 0.73 6.82 6.53
CA ASP A 118 0.39 8.01 7.30
C ASP A 118 0.99 7.94 8.71
N ALA A 119 1.60 9.05 9.14
CA ALA A 119 2.16 9.24 10.47
C ALA A 119 1.21 9.97 11.45
N SER A 120 -0.11 9.98 11.21
CA SER A 120 -1.01 10.93 11.88
C SER A 120 -2.44 10.42 12.12
N GLU A 121 -3.42 11.32 11.97
CA GLU A 121 -4.82 11.13 12.38
C GLU A 121 -5.51 10.02 11.57
N LEU A 122 -5.07 9.71 10.33
CA LEU A 122 -5.71 8.70 9.50
C LEU A 122 -5.41 7.29 10.01
N SER A 123 -4.13 6.96 10.23
CA SER A 123 -3.73 5.66 10.77
C SER A 123 -4.40 5.43 12.13
N HIS A 124 -4.40 6.45 12.99
CA HIS A 124 -5.08 6.38 14.29
C HIS A 124 -6.60 6.20 14.14
N ALA A 125 -7.25 6.92 13.22
CA ALA A 125 -8.68 6.79 12.95
C ALA A 125 -9.06 5.39 12.49
N VAL A 126 -8.30 4.81 11.55
CA VAL A 126 -8.55 3.48 11.00
C VAL A 126 -8.32 2.38 12.03
N GLN A 127 -7.38 2.55 12.96
CA GLN A 127 -7.14 1.55 14.00
C GLN A 127 -8.14 1.63 15.16
N ASN A 128 -8.53 2.84 15.56
CA ASN A 128 -9.21 3.06 16.84
C ASN A 128 -10.68 3.46 16.70
N THR A 129 -11.15 3.78 15.49
CA THR A 129 -12.55 4.18 15.27
C THR A 129 -13.17 3.40 14.13
N ARG A 130 -14.47 3.13 14.24
CA ARG A 130 -15.19 2.43 13.18
C ARG A 130 -15.40 3.33 11.95
N ILE A 131 -14.89 2.89 10.81
CA ILE A 131 -15.01 3.56 9.50
C ILE A 131 -15.73 2.61 8.53
N PRO A 132 -17.05 2.69 8.38
CA PRO A 132 -17.83 1.72 7.60
C PRO A 132 -17.61 1.84 6.08
N CYS A 133 -17.10 2.97 5.62
CA CYS A 133 -16.73 3.20 4.23
C CYS A 133 -15.64 4.25 4.12
N ALA A 134 -14.83 4.16 3.07
CA ALA A 134 -13.84 5.14 2.70
C ALA A 134 -13.88 5.39 1.19
N ALA A 135 -13.39 6.52 0.73
CA ALA A 135 -13.20 6.77 -0.69
C ALA A 135 -11.72 6.66 -1.04
N ARG A 136 -11.41 5.81 -2.03
CA ARG A 136 -10.09 5.69 -2.63
C ARG A 136 -10.01 6.64 -3.82
N LEU A 137 -9.04 7.55 -3.81
CA LEU A 137 -8.73 8.40 -4.96
C LEU A 137 -7.42 7.91 -5.58
N HIS A 138 -7.35 7.72 -6.89
CA HIS A 138 -6.11 7.27 -7.53
C HIS A 138 -5.87 7.98 -8.85
N ASN A 139 -4.60 8.11 -9.24
CA ASN A 139 -4.21 8.67 -10.54
C ASN A 139 -3.23 7.79 -11.34
N GLY A 140 -3.13 6.51 -10.98
CA GLY A 140 -2.18 5.55 -11.57
C GLY A 140 -0.88 5.44 -10.77
N ASP A 141 -0.36 6.55 -10.26
CA ASP A 141 0.89 6.59 -9.49
C ASP A 141 0.66 6.70 -7.99
N ILE A 142 -0.32 7.50 -7.59
CA ILE A 142 -0.65 7.82 -6.21
C ILE A 142 -2.04 7.29 -5.91
N THR A 143 -2.16 6.61 -4.77
CA THR A 143 -3.45 6.20 -4.22
C THR A 143 -3.64 6.88 -2.86
N LEU A 144 -4.74 7.59 -2.71
CA LEU A 144 -5.15 8.30 -1.51
C LEU A 144 -6.37 7.64 -0.90
N LEU A 145 -6.48 7.72 0.43
CA LEU A 145 -7.65 7.29 1.18
C LEU A 145 -8.28 8.50 1.88
N MET A 146 -9.56 8.73 1.58
CA MET A 146 -10.38 9.74 2.23
C MET A 146 -11.44 9.08 3.12
N VAL A 147 -11.50 9.49 4.37
CA VAL A 147 -12.50 9.02 5.34
C VAL A 147 -13.21 10.20 5.97
N GLU A 148 -14.44 9.98 6.44
CA GLU A 148 -15.07 10.96 7.31
C GLU A 148 -14.25 11.14 8.58
N ARG A 149 -14.07 12.40 9.02
CA ARG A 149 -13.28 12.68 10.21
C ARG A 149 -13.99 12.15 11.47
N PRO A 150 -13.42 11.19 12.21
CA PRO A 150 -14.08 10.64 13.38
C PRO A 150 -14.18 11.67 14.51
N GLY A 151 -15.30 11.67 15.25
CA GLY A 151 -15.49 12.57 16.40
C GLY A 151 -15.69 14.05 16.08
N HIS A 152 -15.76 14.41 14.79
CA HIS A 152 -15.93 15.80 14.33
C HIS A 152 -17.13 15.92 13.41
N ASP A 153 -17.97 16.94 13.58
CA ASP A 153 -19.22 17.10 12.83
C ASP A 153 -19.02 17.33 11.33
N HIS A 154 -17.86 17.85 10.94
CA HIS A 154 -17.53 18.23 9.57
C HIS A 154 -16.08 17.88 9.22
N GLY A 155 -15.86 17.70 7.92
CA GLY A 155 -14.54 17.48 7.33
C GLY A 155 -14.21 16.01 7.11
N TYR A 156 -13.19 15.81 6.30
CA TYR A 156 -12.68 14.51 5.91
C TYR A 156 -11.18 14.47 6.21
N VAL A 157 -10.66 13.30 6.53
CA VAL A 157 -9.22 13.07 6.66
C VAL A 157 -8.77 12.38 5.39
N LEU A 158 -7.73 12.93 4.76
CA LEU A 158 -7.12 12.41 3.55
C LEU A 158 -5.67 12.06 3.84
N GLY A 159 -5.29 10.82 3.54
CA GLY A 159 -3.91 10.34 3.60
C GLY A 159 -3.59 9.49 2.39
N ALA A 160 -2.39 8.90 2.36
CA ALA A 160 -1.94 8.11 1.24
C ALA A 160 -1.84 6.63 1.61
N PHE A 161 -2.03 5.78 0.61
CA PHE A 161 -1.47 4.44 0.65
C PHE A 161 0.02 4.53 0.32
N ALA A 162 0.75 3.52 0.76
CA ALA A 162 2.13 3.37 0.39
C ALA A 162 2.27 3.20 -1.13
N PRO A 163 3.22 3.90 -1.75
CA PRO A 163 3.55 3.63 -3.13
C PRO A 163 4.19 2.26 -3.23
N GLU A 164 3.80 1.49 -4.24
CA GLU A 164 4.63 0.38 -4.67
C GLU A 164 6.04 0.90 -5.01
N PRO A 165 7.10 0.12 -4.71
CA PRO A 165 7.11 -1.27 -4.23
C PRO A 165 7.45 -1.39 -2.73
N PHE A 166 6.99 -0.45 -1.89
CA PHE A 166 7.25 -0.55 -0.45
C PHE A 166 6.25 -1.48 0.25
N ASP A 167 6.76 -2.55 0.86
CA ASP A 167 5.94 -3.58 1.50
C ASP A 167 5.70 -3.35 3.01
N ASP A 168 6.57 -2.59 3.70
CA ASP A 168 6.45 -2.30 5.14
C ASP A 168 6.20 -0.81 5.38
N ASN A 169 4.94 -0.44 5.63
CA ASN A 169 4.50 0.96 5.67
C ASN A 169 3.97 1.39 7.04
N TYR A 170 3.90 0.43 7.95
CA TYR A 170 3.42 0.65 9.30
C TYR A 170 4.50 1.36 10.12
N ASP A 171 4.12 2.43 10.83
CA ASP A 171 5.05 3.25 11.62
C ASP A 171 6.29 3.78 10.86
N GLU A 172 6.19 3.92 9.53
CA GLU A 172 7.27 4.42 8.67
C GLU A 172 7.61 5.89 9.03
N PRO A 173 8.83 6.22 9.50
CA PRO A 173 9.20 7.55 9.97
C PRO A 173 9.08 8.65 8.91
N HIS A 174 9.17 8.28 7.64
CA HIS A 174 9.06 9.21 6.52
C HIS A 174 7.61 9.39 6.02
N ALA A 175 6.61 8.77 6.64
CA ALA A 175 5.23 8.86 6.17
C ALA A 175 4.69 10.31 6.20
N PRO A 176 4.00 10.75 5.13
CA PRO A 176 3.39 12.06 5.11
C PRO A 176 2.28 12.15 6.17
N THR A 177 2.11 13.33 6.75
CA THR A 177 0.98 13.60 7.66
C THR A 177 -0.29 13.79 6.83
N ALA A 178 -1.33 12.99 7.11
CA ALA A 178 -2.68 13.19 6.61
C ALA A 178 -3.16 14.63 6.81
N VAL A 179 -4.03 15.07 5.91
CA VAL A 179 -4.59 16.41 5.92
C VAL A 179 -6.10 16.35 6.12
N VAL A 180 -6.61 17.30 6.90
CA VAL A 180 -8.05 17.49 7.05
C VAL A 180 -8.53 18.40 5.92
N VAL A 181 -9.53 17.94 5.17
CA VAL A 181 -10.14 18.68 4.06
C VAL A 181 -11.62 18.96 4.33
N PRO A 182 -12.15 20.13 3.92
CA PRO A 182 -13.57 20.43 4.03
C PRO A 182 -14.39 19.72 2.94
N ALA A 183 -15.71 19.69 3.09
CA ALA A 183 -16.62 19.21 2.03
C ALA A 183 -16.64 20.12 0.78
N ALA A 184 -16.19 21.38 0.91
CA ALA A 184 -16.06 22.30 -0.21
C ALA A 184 -14.90 21.88 -1.12
N THR A 185 -15.20 21.12 -2.16
CA THR A 185 -14.21 20.38 -2.97
C THR A 185 -13.17 21.26 -3.67
N GLY A 186 -13.52 22.48 -4.09
CA GLY A 186 -12.54 23.42 -4.63
C GLY A 186 -11.50 23.90 -3.59
N LEU A 187 -11.89 24.04 -2.31
CA LEU A 187 -10.94 24.34 -1.24
C LEU A 187 -10.16 23.09 -0.83
N ALA A 188 -10.81 21.93 -0.80
CA ALA A 188 -10.15 20.65 -0.56
C ALA A 188 -9.05 20.39 -1.60
N ALA A 189 -9.33 20.55 -2.89
CA ALA A 189 -8.35 20.39 -3.98
C ALA A 189 -7.13 21.30 -3.78
N ARG A 190 -7.33 22.59 -3.48
CA ARG A 190 -6.22 23.52 -3.20
C ARG A 190 -5.36 23.09 -2.00
N ILE A 191 -5.98 22.53 -0.96
CA ILE A 191 -5.24 22.00 0.20
C ILE A 191 -4.44 20.76 -0.20
N VAL A 192 -5.04 19.87 -0.99
CA VAL A 192 -4.39 18.65 -1.46
C VAL A 192 -3.20 18.99 -2.37
N GLU A 193 -3.41 19.79 -3.41
CA GLU A 193 -2.37 20.18 -4.38
C GLU A 193 -1.32 21.10 -3.77
N GLY A 194 -1.73 22.08 -2.97
CA GLY A 194 -0.82 23.08 -2.44
C GLY A 194 -0.02 22.62 -1.22
N ARG A 195 -0.46 21.56 -0.52
CA ARG A 195 0.17 21.11 0.73
C ARG A 195 0.39 19.60 0.81
N PHE A 196 -0.63 18.78 0.54
CA PHE A 196 -0.51 17.34 0.76
C PHE A 196 0.36 16.65 -0.29
N LEU A 197 0.12 16.87 -1.58
CA LEU A 197 0.90 16.23 -2.65
C LEU A 197 2.39 16.62 -2.63
N PRO A 198 2.77 17.89 -2.39
CA PRO A 198 4.18 18.25 -2.19
C PRO A 198 4.81 17.55 -0.97
N ALA A 199 4.08 17.43 0.14
CA ALA A 199 4.55 16.72 1.33
C ALA A 199 4.72 15.22 1.06
N TYR A 200 3.78 14.60 0.34
CA TYR A 200 3.86 13.21 -0.13
C TYR A 200 5.09 12.99 -1.01
N GLN A 201 5.32 13.84 -2.01
CA GLN A 201 6.48 13.73 -2.91
C GLN A 201 7.80 13.90 -2.15
N HIS A 202 7.84 14.81 -1.17
CA HIS A 202 9.01 14.99 -0.32
C HIS A 202 9.27 13.74 0.55
N ALA A 203 8.24 13.23 1.22
CA ALA A 203 8.29 11.99 1.99
C ALA A 203 8.80 10.81 1.15
N LEU A 204 8.30 10.68 -0.08
CA LEU A 204 8.66 9.58 -0.98
C LEU A 204 10.11 9.66 -1.40
N HIS A 205 10.57 10.87 -1.71
CA HIS A 205 11.97 11.11 -2.03
C HIS A 205 12.89 10.75 -0.85
N GLN A 206 12.55 11.20 0.37
CA GLN A 206 13.34 10.91 1.56
C GLN A 206 13.37 9.40 1.86
N ARG A 207 12.23 8.72 1.77
CA ARG A 207 12.15 7.28 1.96
C ARG A 207 13.02 6.52 0.96
N ARG A 208 12.90 6.83 -0.33
CA ARG A 208 13.75 6.24 -1.39
C ARG A 208 15.23 6.47 -1.11
N LEU A 209 15.61 7.69 -0.71
CA LEU A 209 16.99 8.01 -0.38
C LEU A 209 17.49 7.16 0.79
N THR A 210 16.76 7.11 1.89
CA THR A 210 17.08 6.28 3.07
C THR A 210 17.21 4.80 2.69
N THR A 211 16.29 4.27 1.88
CA THR A 211 16.34 2.87 1.44
C THR A 211 17.58 2.58 0.60
N VAL A 212 17.93 3.46 -0.35
CA VAL A 212 19.13 3.30 -1.17
C VAL A 212 20.40 3.42 -0.32
N THR A 213 20.49 4.42 0.57
CA THR A 213 21.68 4.59 1.42
C THR A 213 21.86 3.41 2.36
N GLN A 214 20.79 2.93 3.01
CA GLN A 214 20.87 1.74 3.87
C GLN A 214 21.28 0.48 3.11
N ALA A 215 20.80 0.31 1.86
CA ALA A 215 21.23 -0.80 1.02
C ALA A 215 22.73 -0.71 0.70
N LEU A 216 23.23 0.47 0.33
CA LEU A 216 24.64 0.69 0.05
C LEU A 216 25.52 0.53 1.30
N ASP A 217 25.06 1.01 2.47
CA ASP A 217 25.78 0.86 3.74
C ASP A 217 25.96 -0.62 4.09
N ARG A 218 24.91 -1.44 3.94
CA ARG A 218 25.00 -2.91 4.17
C ARG A 218 26.01 -3.57 3.23
N ILE A 219 25.96 -3.25 1.93
CA ILE A 219 26.91 -3.80 0.95
C ILE A 219 28.33 -3.35 1.30
N HIS A 220 28.51 -2.09 1.72
CA HIS A 220 29.80 -1.54 2.08
C HIS A 220 30.40 -2.22 3.32
N GLU A 221 29.60 -2.43 4.36
CA GLU A 221 30.01 -3.15 5.58
C GLU A 221 30.48 -4.58 5.25
N GLU A 222 29.71 -5.34 4.46
CA GLU A 222 30.09 -6.68 4.04
C GLU A 222 31.35 -6.69 3.17
N HIS A 223 31.47 -5.74 2.26
CA HIS A 223 32.66 -5.60 1.40
C HIS A 223 33.92 -5.27 2.22
N GLN A 224 33.80 -4.44 3.26
CA GLN A 224 34.90 -4.14 4.18
C GLN A 224 35.34 -5.39 4.95
N ILE A 225 34.40 -6.20 5.43
CA ILE A 225 34.71 -7.47 6.10
C ILE A 225 35.46 -8.41 5.15
N LEU A 226 34.96 -8.58 3.92
CA LEU A 226 35.61 -9.41 2.91
C LEU A 226 37.03 -8.92 2.60
N THR A 227 37.20 -7.60 2.43
CA THR A 227 38.50 -6.98 2.17
C THR A 227 39.47 -7.22 3.34
N MET A 228 39.02 -7.05 4.58
CA MET A 228 39.85 -7.33 5.77
C MET A 228 40.28 -8.80 5.85
N ILE A 229 39.39 -9.74 5.54
CA ILE A 229 39.71 -11.19 5.51
C ILE A 229 40.75 -11.48 4.43
N ARG A 230 40.55 -10.92 3.23
CA ARG A 230 41.46 -11.09 2.09
C ARG A 230 42.85 -10.54 2.40
N ASP A 231 42.92 -9.32 2.94
CA ASP A 231 44.18 -8.62 3.18
C ASP A 231 44.95 -9.21 4.37
N SER A 232 44.25 -9.70 5.39
CA SER A 232 44.87 -10.34 6.56
C SER A 232 45.22 -11.81 6.34
N GLY A 233 44.61 -12.47 5.35
CA GLY A 233 44.67 -13.92 5.17
C GLY A 233 44.10 -14.70 6.36
N ARG A 234 43.15 -14.10 7.10
CA ARG A 234 42.56 -14.66 8.32
C ARG A 234 41.07 -14.38 8.39
N TYR A 235 40.33 -15.30 9.01
CA TYR A 235 38.93 -15.07 9.36
C TYR A 235 38.80 -14.06 10.50
N THR A 236 37.56 -13.61 10.76
CA THR A 236 37.21 -12.65 11.82
C THR A 236 37.57 -13.13 13.23
N ASP A 237 37.68 -14.45 13.44
CA ASP A 237 38.10 -15.09 14.69
C ASP A 237 39.64 -15.26 14.80
N ALA A 238 40.39 -14.65 13.87
CA ALA A 238 41.84 -14.74 13.70
C ALA A 238 42.38 -16.12 13.25
N ALA A 239 41.52 -17.09 12.94
CA ALA A 239 41.95 -18.35 12.35
C ALA A 239 42.56 -18.12 10.96
N PRO A 240 43.60 -18.88 10.55
CA PRO A 240 44.15 -18.81 9.20
C PRO A 240 43.08 -19.10 8.14
N LEU A 241 43.07 -18.32 7.06
CA LEU A 241 42.15 -18.52 5.94
C LEU A 241 42.55 -19.76 5.14
N ASP A 242 41.60 -20.65 4.90
CA ASP A 242 41.77 -21.74 3.93
C ASP A 242 41.84 -21.13 2.51
N PRO A 243 42.87 -21.44 1.70
CA PRO A 243 42.94 -20.98 0.31
C PRO A 243 41.69 -21.30 -0.54
N GLN A 244 40.95 -22.35 -0.20
CA GLN A 244 39.70 -22.71 -0.90
C GLN A 244 38.47 -21.94 -0.38
N ALA A 245 38.59 -21.21 0.73
CA ALA A 245 37.49 -20.47 1.31
C ALA A 245 37.29 -19.09 0.68
N LEU A 246 38.34 -18.44 0.16
CA LEU A 246 38.22 -17.10 -0.40
C LEU A 246 37.21 -17.02 -1.57
N PRO A 247 37.24 -17.91 -2.59
CA PRO A 247 36.25 -17.90 -3.65
C PRO A 247 34.81 -18.11 -3.15
N ARG A 248 34.64 -18.86 -2.05
CA ARG A 248 33.31 -19.06 -1.42
C ARG A 248 32.84 -17.79 -0.73
N LEU A 249 33.71 -17.12 0.01
CA LEU A 249 33.39 -15.84 0.65
C LEU A 249 33.05 -14.75 -0.38
N GLU A 250 33.76 -14.70 -1.51
CA GLU A 250 33.47 -13.78 -2.61
C GLU A 250 32.11 -14.10 -3.25
N HIS A 251 31.80 -15.38 -3.42
CA HIS A 251 30.50 -15.83 -3.92
C HIS A 251 29.36 -15.46 -2.96
N ASP A 252 29.51 -15.76 -1.67
CA ASP A 252 28.54 -15.43 -0.63
C ASP A 252 28.31 -13.91 -0.56
N PHE A 253 29.38 -13.11 -0.64
CA PHE A 253 29.27 -11.66 -0.72
C PHE A 253 28.46 -11.22 -1.94
N ALA A 254 28.73 -11.76 -3.12
CA ALA A 254 27.98 -11.39 -4.33
C ALA A 254 26.47 -11.66 -4.17
N GLU A 255 26.09 -12.79 -3.57
CA GLU A 255 24.68 -13.12 -3.33
C GLU A 255 23.99 -12.17 -2.33
N HIS A 256 24.65 -11.85 -1.22
CA HIS A 256 24.12 -10.92 -0.22
C HIS A 256 24.06 -9.48 -0.76
N ALA A 257 25.12 -9.07 -1.47
CA ALA A 257 25.19 -7.76 -2.11
C ALA A 257 24.08 -7.59 -3.14
N TRP A 258 23.80 -8.63 -3.94
CA TRP A 258 22.69 -8.62 -4.91
C TRP A 258 21.34 -8.39 -4.24
N LEU A 259 21.03 -9.08 -3.13
CA LEU A 259 19.77 -8.89 -2.41
C LEU A 259 19.58 -7.44 -1.97
N SER A 260 20.62 -6.84 -1.38
CA SER A 260 20.60 -5.42 -1.00
C SER A 260 20.51 -4.50 -2.22
N PHE A 261 21.23 -4.82 -3.29
CA PHE A 261 21.30 -4.01 -4.51
C PHE A 261 19.98 -3.96 -5.29
N THR A 262 19.08 -4.95 -5.12
CA THR A 262 17.73 -4.87 -5.69
C THR A 262 16.97 -3.61 -5.22
N HIS A 263 17.19 -3.14 -3.99
CA HIS A 263 16.63 -1.89 -3.50
C HIS A 263 17.20 -0.67 -4.24
N VAL A 264 18.49 -0.70 -4.58
CA VAL A 264 19.13 0.36 -5.38
C VAL A 264 18.51 0.38 -6.79
N LEU A 265 18.41 -0.77 -7.45
CA LEU A 265 17.79 -0.90 -8.78
C LEU A 265 16.34 -0.44 -8.82
N THR A 266 15.63 -0.65 -7.72
CA THR A 266 14.21 -0.30 -7.59
C THR A 266 14.00 1.20 -7.34
N HIS A 267 14.78 1.82 -6.47
CA HIS A 267 14.49 3.17 -5.96
C HIS A 267 15.42 4.26 -6.49
N ALA A 268 16.65 3.93 -6.89
CA ALA A 268 17.62 4.91 -7.37
C ALA A 268 17.25 5.60 -8.70
N PRO A 269 16.56 4.96 -9.68
CA PRO A 269 16.22 5.63 -10.95
C PRO A 269 15.51 6.97 -10.76
N ALA A 270 14.46 7.01 -9.93
CA ALA A 270 13.72 8.24 -9.65
C ALA A 270 14.54 9.30 -8.89
N LEU A 271 15.52 8.88 -8.08
CA LEU A 271 16.45 9.80 -7.42
C LEU A 271 17.43 10.40 -8.43
N LEU A 272 17.97 9.58 -9.32
CA LEU A 272 18.93 10.01 -10.35
C LEU A 272 18.30 10.96 -11.38
N GLU A 273 17.05 10.77 -11.79
CA GLU A 273 16.33 11.72 -12.66
C GLU A 273 16.27 13.12 -12.03
N ARG A 274 15.99 13.18 -10.72
CA ARG A 274 15.99 14.45 -9.98
C ARG A 274 17.40 15.04 -9.82
N CYS A 275 18.41 14.21 -9.57
CA CYS A 275 19.79 14.65 -9.53
C CYS A 275 20.20 15.24 -10.89
N PHE A 276 19.88 14.56 -11.99
CA PHE A 276 20.22 14.99 -13.35
C PHE A 276 19.64 16.36 -13.72
N THR A 277 18.40 16.64 -13.29
CA THR A 277 17.74 17.94 -13.54
C THR A 277 18.28 19.08 -12.67
N THR A 278 19.02 18.77 -11.59
CA THR A 278 19.48 19.76 -10.60
C THR A 278 20.99 19.97 -10.59
N THR A 279 21.77 19.06 -11.19
CA THR A 279 23.21 19.20 -11.36
C THR A 279 23.56 20.13 -12.54
N VAL A 280 24.73 20.76 -12.44
CA VAL A 280 25.24 21.63 -13.51
C VAL A 280 25.91 20.75 -14.57
N PRO A 281 25.55 20.88 -15.86
CA PRO A 281 26.20 20.12 -16.94
C PRO A 281 27.72 20.28 -16.91
N GLY A 282 28.45 19.17 -16.99
CA GLY A 282 29.92 19.14 -16.98
C GLY A 282 30.58 19.23 -15.61
N SER A 283 29.82 19.33 -14.52
CA SER A 283 30.36 19.21 -13.16
C SER A 283 30.74 17.77 -12.81
N ASP A 284 31.65 17.59 -11.83
CA ASP A 284 31.97 16.26 -11.30
C ASP A 284 30.73 15.53 -10.79
N ASP A 285 29.80 16.25 -10.14
CA ASP A 285 28.53 15.70 -9.68
C ASP A 285 27.67 15.17 -10.87
N ALA A 286 27.65 15.87 -12.00
CA ALA A 286 26.95 15.41 -13.20
C ALA A 286 27.62 14.18 -13.83
N ASN A 287 28.95 14.09 -13.80
CA ASN A 287 29.70 12.92 -14.26
C ASN A 287 29.42 11.71 -13.37
N THR A 288 29.40 11.89 -12.04
CA THR A 288 29.03 10.83 -11.08
C THR A 288 27.62 10.31 -11.33
N VAL A 289 26.63 11.20 -11.47
CA VAL A 289 25.24 10.82 -11.76
C VAL A 289 25.13 10.04 -13.08
N THR A 290 25.89 10.45 -14.11
CA THR A 290 25.91 9.76 -15.40
C THR A 290 26.45 8.34 -15.28
N ARG A 291 27.59 8.14 -14.62
CA ARG A 291 28.18 6.81 -14.38
C ARG A 291 27.26 5.89 -13.59
N LEU A 292 26.64 6.40 -12.53
CA LEU A 292 25.70 5.63 -11.71
C LEU A 292 24.48 5.17 -12.52
N ARG A 293 23.98 6.03 -13.42
CA ARG A 293 22.86 5.69 -14.31
C ARG A 293 23.25 4.64 -15.35
N GLU A 294 24.45 4.73 -15.91
CA GLU A 294 24.99 3.70 -16.81
C GLU A 294 25.08 2.36 -16.09
N ALA A 295 25.67 2.32 -14.88
CA ALA A 295 25.75 1.12 -14.06
C ALA A 295 24.37 0.49 -13.75
N LEU A 296 23.33 1.30 -13.50
CA LEU A 296 21.96 0.78 -13.35
C LEU A 296 21.39 0.24 -14.66
N THR A 297 21.68 0.90 -15.77
CA THR A 297 21.21 0.48 -17.10
C THR A 297 21.81 -0.87 -17.47
N ASP A 298 23.10 -1.06 -17.20
CA ASP A 298 23.79 -2.34 -17.45
C ASP A 298 23.28 -3.47 -16.55
N SER A 299 22.80 -3.14 -15.35
CA SER A 299 22.24 -4.10 -14.40
C SER A 299 20.76 -4.42 -14.64
N ARG A 300 20.07 -3.62 -15.48
CA ARG A 300 18.63 -3.73 -15.68
C ARG A 300 18.18 -5.08 -16.26
N PRO A 301 18.85 -5.66 -17.27
CA PRO A 301 18.48 -6.97 -17.80
C PRO A 301 18.50 -8.07 -16.74
N ALA A 302 19.51 -8.08 -15.87
CA ALA A 302 19.62 -9.06 -14.79
C ALA A 302 18.48 -8.92 -13.76
N PHE A 303 18.07 -7.69 -13.47
CA PHE A 303 16.94 -7.39 -12.60
C PHE A 303 15.59 -7.82 -13.21
N ASP A 304 15.35 -7.50 -14.48
CA ASP A 304 14.13 -7.89 -15.16
C ASP A 304 14.05 -9.42 -15.31
N GLU A 305 15.19 -10.09 -15.61
CA GLU A 305 15.29 -11.54 -15.64
C GLU A 305 14.97 -12.17 -14.28
N TRP A 306 15.50 -11.60 -13.18
CA TRP A 306 15.18 -12.06 -11.82
C TRP A 306 13.67 -11.98 -11.54
N HIS A 307 13.04 -10.85 -11.86
CA HIS A 307 11.61 -10.67 -11.64
C HIS A 307 10.75 -11.60 -12.49
N GLN A 308 11.11 -11.77 -13.77
CA GLN A 308 10.46 -12.75 -14.63
C GLN A 308 10.60 -14.16 -14.05
N ARG A 309 11.80 -14.52 -13.57
CA ARG A 309 12.06 -15.84 -13.01
C ARG A 309 11.29 -16.08 -11.72
N LEU A 310 11.20 -15.08 -10.84
CA LEU A 310 10.37 -15.17 -9.63
C LEU A 310 8.90 -15.45 -9.98
N ASN A 311 8.37 -14.77 -11.00
CA ASN A 311 7.01 -15.00 -11.48
C ASN A 311 6.85 -16.43 -12.03
N ASP A 312 7.78 -16.88 -12.88
CA ASP A 312 7.78 -18.24 -13.44
C ASP A 312 7.85 -19.31 -12.34
N LEU A 313 8.64 -19.09 -11.28
CA LEU A 313 8.80 -20.01 -10.17
C LEU A 313 7.54 -20.15 -9.32
N VAL A 314 6.70 -19.11 -9.23
CA VAL A 314 5.39 -19.16 -8.56
C VAL A 314 4.43 -20.07 -9.34
N HIS A 315 4.52 -20.07 -10.67
CA HIS A 315 3.56 -20.76 -11.54
C HIS A 315 4.05 -22.13 -12.06
N THR A 316 5.36 -22.42 -11.97
CA THR A 316 5.96 -23.65 -12.50
C THR A 316 6.21 -24.69 -11.39
N PRO A 317 5.66 -25.92 -11.52
CA PRO A 317 5.94 -27.02 -10.60
C PRO A 317 7.43 -27.33 -10.48
N ALA A 318 7.90 -27.64 -9.27
CA ALA A 318 9.34 -27.83 -8.99
C ALA A 318 10.02 -28.87 -9.90
N ALA A 319 9.31 -29.93 -10.27
CA ALA A 319 9.82 -31.00 -11.13
C ALA A 319 10.07 -30.59 -12.60
N LEU A 320 9.54 -29.44 -13.03
CA LEU A 320 9.66 -28.94 -14.41
C LEU A 320 10.62 -27.74 -14.52
N ARG A 321 11.34 -27.41 -13.44
CA ARG A 321 12.24 -26.24 -13.41
C ARG A 321 13.61 -26.61 -14.01
N SER A 322 14.06 -25.81 -14.96
CA SER A 322 15.37 -25.93 -15.61
C SER A 322 16.55 -25.42 -14.76
N GLU A 323 16.27 -24.57 -13.79
CA GLU A 323 17.25 -23.89 -12.92
C GLU A 323 16.54 -23.59 -11.60
N SER A 324 17.21 -23.83 -10.48
CA SER A 324 16.71 -23.50 -9.15
C SER A 324 16.74 -21.99 -8.89
N ARG A 325 16.01 -21.54 -7.86
CA ARG A 325 16.03 -20.12 -7.45
C ARG A 325 17.42 -19.67 -7.01
N GLU A 326 18.16 -20.56 -6.37
CA GLU A 326 19.50 -20.31 -5.85
C GLU A 326 20.50 -20.15 -6.99
N GLU A 327 20.52 -21.10 -7.94
CA GLU A 327 21.39 -21.03 -9.14
C GLU A 327 21.17 -19.75 -9.95
N ALA A 328 19.90 -19.38 -10.20
CA ALA A 328 19.57 -18.14 -10.90
C ALA A 328 20.08 -16.90 -10.15
N ARG A 329 19.91 -16.88 -8.81
CA ARG A 329 20.42 -15.79 -7.97
C ARG A 329 21.93 -15.68 -8.05
N SER A 330 22.65 -16.79 -7.89
CA SER A 330 24.11 -16.81 -7.89
C SER A 330 24.70 -16.32 -9.22
N ARG A 331 24.08 -16.71 -10.34
CA ARG A 331 24.46 -16.25 -11.68
C ARG A 331 24.23 -14.74 -11.85
N LEU A 332 23.04 -14.25 -11.50
CA LEU A 332 22.68 -12.84 -11.65
C LEU A 332 23.48 -11.94 -10.70
N ALA A 333 23.78 -12.42 -9.49
CA ALA A 333 24.66 -11.75 -8.55
C ALA A 333 26.04 -11.49 -9.16
N THR A 334 26.65 -12.51 -9.76
CA THR A 334 27.95 -12.40 -10.44
C THR A 334 27.92 -11.40 -11.59
N GLN A 335 26.82 -11.38 -12.37
CA GLN A 335 26.65 -10.47 -13.51
C GLN A 335 26.59 -9.00 -13.10
N VAL A 336 26.05 -8.69 -11.92
CA VAL A 336 25.78 -7.32 -11.46
C VAL A 336 26.93 -6.74 -10.61
N MET A 337 27.92 -7.55 -10.24
CA MET A 337 29.06 -7.11 -9.42
C MET A 337 29.78 -5.85 -9.92
N PRO A 338 30.08 -5.67 -11.22
CA PRO A 338 30.74 -4.45 -11.70
C PRO A 338 29.94 -3.17 -11.44
N ALA A 339 28.61 -3.26 -11.49
CA ALA A 339 27.73 -2.15 -11.17
C ALA A 339 27.69 -1.90 -9.66
N ILE A 340 27.66 -2.96 -8.85
CA ILE A 340 27.74 -2.85 -7.38
C ILE A 340 29.03 -2.14 -6.98
N GLU A 341 30.18 -2.52 -7.54
CA GLU A 341 31.47 -1.87 -7.31
C GLU A 341 31.43 -0.38 -7.67
N THR A 342 30.87 -0.04 -8.84
CA THR A 342 30.68 1.37 -9.26
C THR A 342 29.83 2.16 -8.26
N TRP A 343 28.78 1.53 -7.71
CA TRP A 343 27.92 2.14 -6.70
C TRP A 343 28.61 2.27 -5.35
N LEU A 344 29.49 1.36 -4.97
CA LEU A 344 30.30 1.47 -3.76
C LEU A 344 31.30 2.64 -3.85
N ASP A 345 31.94 2.81 -5.01
CA ASP A 345 32.90 3.89 -5.25
C ASP A 345 32.26 5.29 -5.23
N HIS A 346 30.98 5.37 -5.62
CA HIS A 346 30.27 6.63 -5.83
C HIS A 346 29.10 6.87 -4.87
N GLY A 347 28.80 5.93 -3.95
CA GLY A 347 27.62 5.96 -3.08
C GLY A 347 27.57 7.18 -2.15
N ALA A 348 28.71 7.56 -1.56
CA ALA A 348 28.77 8.75 -0.70
C ALA A 348 28.54 10.06 -1.49
N ALA A 349 29.06 10.14 -2.72
CA ALA A 349 28.82 11.27 -3.60
C ALA A 349 27.35 11.33 -4.03
N PHE A 350 26.75 10.19 -4.37
CA PHE A 350 25.33 10.06 -4.67
C PHE A 350 24.45 10.59 -3.52
N ALA A 351 24.66 10.13 -2.29
CA ALA A 351 23.85 10.53 -1.15
C ALA A 351 23.89 12.06 -0.93
N ARG A 352 25.08 12.67 -1.04
CA ARG A 352 25.27 14.13 -0.98
C ARG A 352 24.50 14.85 -2.10
N ILE A 353 24.63 14.39 -3.35
CA ILE A 353 23.98 15.00 -4.52
C ILE A 353 22.45 14.92 -4.39
N ALA A 354 21.92 13.74 -4.04
CA ALA A 354 20.49 13.51 -3.86
C ALA A 354 19.90 14.37 -2.74
N GLN A 355 20.61 14.51 -1.62
CA GLN A 355 20.19 15.40 -0.53
C GLN A 355 20.16 16.87 -0.98
N ALA A 356 21.18 17.33 -1.71
CA ALA A 356 21.24 18.69 -2.23
C ALA A 356 20.12 18.98 -3.25
N ALA A 357 19.73 18.00 -4.07
CA ALA A 357 18.62 18.10 -5.01
C ALA A 357 17.27 18.31 -4.29
N THR A 358 17.11 17.79 -3.07
CA THR A 358 15.93 18.04 -2.23
C THR A 358 15.85 19.50 -1.78
N CYS A 359 16.96 20.05 -1.28
CA CYS A 359 16.99 21.41 -0.73
C CYS A 359 16.72 22.49 -1.78
N ARG A 360 17.12 22.27 -3.04
CA ARG A 360 16.92 23.25 -4.13
C ARG A 360 15.50 23.28 -4.66
N ALA A 361 14.76 22.18 -4.55
CA ALA A 361 13.39 22.08 -5.02
C ALA A 361 12.34 22.55 -3.99
N GLY A 362 12.74 22.74 -2.72
CA GLY A 362 11.85 23.18 -1.65
C GLY A 362 12.14 24.61 -1.18
N GLY A 363 11.36 25.58 -1.63
CA GLY A 363 11.17 26.84 -0.90
C GLY A 363 9.81 26.85 -0.17
N PRO A 364 9.63 27.64 0.90
CA PRO A 364 10.48 27.81 2.07
C PRO A 364 10.25 26.68 3.10
N SER A 365 11.29 26.42 3.90
CA SER A 365 11.31 25.52 5.07
C SER A 365 10.05 25.67 5.96
N PRO A 366 9.50 24.56 6.49
CA PRO A 366 8.54 24.66 7.57
C PRO A 366 9.27 25.24 8.78
N ARG A 367 8.94 26.50 9.10
CA ARG A 367 9.38 27.12 10.35
C ARG A 367 9.15 26.12 11.48
N PRO A 368 10.16 25.78 12.30
CA PRO A 368 9.90 25.02 13.50
C PRO A 368 8.86 25.80 14.28
N TYR A 369 7.71 25.17 14.53
CA TYR A 369 6.66 25.71 15.37
C TYR A 369 7.32 26.19 16.66
N ALA A 370 7.46 27.51 16.79
CA ALA A 370 7.73 28.12 18.07
C ALA A 370 6.65 27.58 19.01
N ARG A 371 7.06 26.87 20.05
CA ARG A 371 6.19 26.45 21.14
C ARG A 371 5.36 27.66 21.54
N SER A 372 4.09 27.65 21.16
CA SER A 372 3.09 28.59 21.65
C SER A 372 3.01 28.37 23.17
N ARG A 373 3.78 29.18 23.88
CA ARG A 373 3.66 29.42 25.30
C ARG A 373 2.18 29.69 25.58
N PRO A 374 1.51 28.93 26.45
CA PRO A 374 0.09 29.14 26.67
C PRO A 374 -0.14 30.56 27.18
N ALA A 375 -1.07 31.24 26.51
CA ALA A 375 -1.54 32.55 26.92
C ALA A 375 -2.03 32.46 28.37
N ARG A 376 -1.51 33.37 29.19
CA ARG A 376 -1.96 33.63 30.57
C ARG A 376 -3.43 34.03 30.49
N SER A 377 -4.33 33.16 30.94
CA SER A 377 -5.71 33.57 31.24
C SER A 377 -5.70 34.57 32.40
N PRO A 378 -6.60 35.58 32.38
CA PRO A 378 -6.69 36.56 33.44
C PRO A 378 -7.22 35.91 34.73
N ARG A 379 -6.53 36.24 35.81
CA ARG A 379 -6.68 35.72 37.15
C ARG A 379 -7.88 36.37 37.83
N THR A 380 -8.99 35.66 37.97
CA THR A 380 -10.05 35.99 38.93
C THR A 380 -9.70 35.39 40.29
N ALA A 381 -9.89 36.17 41.34
CA ALA A 381 -9.39 35.90 42.69
C ALA A 381 -10.23 34.89 43.49
N ALA A 382 -9.50 34.12 44.31
CA ALA A 382 -9.83 33.64 45.66
C ALA A 382 -11.07 32.77 45.90
N ALA A 383 -10.81 31.48 46.16
CA ALA A 383 -11.30 30.81 47.37
C ALA A 383 -10.31 29.71 47.78
N GLU A 384 -9.99 29.72 49.06
CA GLU A 384 -8.86 29.08 49.74
C GLU A 384 -9.37 27.92 50.60
N ARG A 385 -8.76 26.71 50.52
CA ARG A 385 -8.64 25.67 51.59
C ARG A 385 -8.02 24.35 51.08
N PRO A 386 -7.51 23.43 51.93
CA PRO A 386 -6.08 23.30 52.20
C PRO A 386 -5.45 21.96 51.73
N ARG A 387 -4.11 21.97 51.65
CA ARG A 387 -3.21 20.83 51.36
C ARG A 387 -3.23 19.72 52.42
N PRO A 388 -3.04 18.46 52.00
CA PRO A 388 -2.31 17.46 52.77
C PRO A 388 -0.88 17.24 52.24
N ALA A 389 -0.04 16.73 53.14
CA ALA A 389 1.43 16.60 53.09
C ALA A 389 1.96 15.44 52.21
N PRO A 390 3.27 15.38 51.90
CA PRO A 390 3.84 14.48 50.90
C PRO A 390 4.26 13.12 51.49
N LEU A 391 4.09 12.05 50.71
CA LEU A 391 4.73 10.77 50.94
C LEU A 391 5.91 10.57 50.00
N THR A 392 7.05 10.32 50.60
CA THR A 392 8.32 9.90 50.02
C THR A 392 8.40 8.39 49.76
N SER A 393 9.38 8.00 48.94
CA SER A 393 9.91 6.65 48.64
C SER A 393 9.27 5.96 47.42
N GLY A 394 10.01 5.35 46.48
CA GLY A 394 11.45 5.24 46.28
C GLY A 394 11.79 4.42 45.03
N ARG A 395 12.82 4.90 44.29
CA ARG A 395 13.83 4.17 43.49
C ARG A 395 13.42 3.25 42.30
N PRO A 396 14.37 3.01 41.37
CA PRO A 396 14.10 2.88 39.94
C PRO A 396 14.02 1.42 39.46
N TYR A 397 13.29 1.19 38.37
CA TYR A 397 13.36 -0.06 37.62
C TYR A 397 14.17 0.14 36.33
N ASP A 398 15.21 -0.67 36.23
CA ASP A 398 16.15 -0.81 35.13
C ASP A 398 15.63 -1.84 34.11
N ALA A 399 16.04 -1.69 32.86
CA ALA A 399 15.59 -2.44 31.71
C ALA A 399 16.10 -3.89 31.69
N ARG A 400 15.27 -4.83 31.21
CA ARG A 400 15.68 -6.01 30.41
C ARG A 400 14.48 -6.80 29.88
N LEU A 401 14.45 -6.91 28.55
CA LEU A 401 14.17 -8.12 27.74
C LEU A 401 12.93 -8.95 28.09
N PHE A 402 11.90 -8.92 27.24
CA PHE A 402 11.15 -10.12 26.82
C PHE A 402 10.36 -9.82 25.53
N PHE A 403 10.89 -10.27 24.38
CA PHE A 403 10.14 -10.49 23.16
C PHE A 403 9.44 -11.84 23.26
N PRO A 404 8.12 -11.95 23.02
CA PRO A 404 7.54 -13.22 22.60
C PRO A 404 7.57 -13.30 21.08
N SER A 405 8.39 -14.23 20.57
CA SER A 405 8.28 -14.75 19.20
C SER A 405 6.85 -15.20 18.91
N VAL A 406 6.23 -14.67 17.86
CA VAL A 406 5.01 -15.24 17.27
C VAL A 406 5.41 -15.98 15.99
N PRO A 407 5.24 -17.31 15.91
CA PRO A 407 5.51 -18.06 14.70
C PRO A 407 4.30 -18.01 13.75
N GLY A 408 4.58 -17.80 12.48
CA GLY A 408 3.80 -18.33 11.35
C GLY A 408 2.34 -17.90 11.24
N ARG A 409 2.07 -16.79 10.54
CA ARG A 409 0.85 -16.64 9.74
C ARG A 409 1.21 -16.46 8.27
N LYS A 410 1.03 -17.54 7.51
CA LYS A 410 0.88 -17.48 6.06
C LYS A 410 -0.42 -16.74 5.76
N VAL A 411 -0.32 -15.49 5.32
CA VAL A 411 -1.44 -14.81 4.68
C VAL A 411 -1.48 -15.32 3.24
N PRO A 412 -2.58 -15.93 2.77
CA PRO A 412 -2.69 -16.27 1.36
C PRO A 412 -2.89 -14.98 0.56
N LEU A 413 -2.00 -14.73 -0.41
CA LEU A 413 -2.26 -13.83 -1.53
C LEU A 413 -3.58 -14.26 -2.19
N ARG A 414 -4.65 -13.48 -2.00
CA ARG A 414 -5.81 -13.53 -2.89
C ARG A 414 -5.61 -12.49 -3.97
N LEU A 415 -5.15 -13.00 -5.12
CA LEU A 415 -5.22 -12.39 -6.43
C LEU A 415 -6.64 -11.86 -6.67
N TRP A 416 -6.83 -10.54 -6.77
CA TRP A 416 -8.08 -9.97 -7.27
C TRP A 416 -8.04 -9.91 -8.80
N ILE A 417 -9.10 -10.45 -9.38
CA ILE A 417 -9.35 -10.62 -10.81
C ILE A 417 -9.93 -9.30 -11.35
N HIS A 418 -9.36 -8.77 -12.43
CA HIS A 418 -9.96 -7.69 -13.22
C HIS A 418 -11.28 -8.15 -13.88
N PRO A 419 -12.28 -7.27 -14.05
CA PRO A 419 -13.51 -7.61 -14.78
C PRO A 419 -13.26 -7.63 -16.29
N SER A 420 -13.32 -8.82 -16.89
CA SER A 420 -13.34 -8.98 -18.35
C SER A 420 -14.72 -8.66 -18.92
N THR A 421 -14.73 -7.79 -19.92
CA THR A 421 -15.86 -7.43 -20.77
C THR A 421 -16.28 -8.56 -21.73
N SER A 422 -17.57 -8.54 -22.08
CA SER A 422 -18.24 -9.16 -23.24
C SER A 422 -18.47 -10.68 -23.24
N SER A 423 -19.73 -11.05 -22.96
CA SER A 423 -20.33 -12.33 -23.32
C SER A 423 -21.12 -12.15 -24.62
N SER A 424 -20.72 -12.88 -25.66
CA SER A 424 -21.53 -13.13 -26.86
C SER A 424 -21.96 -14.60 -26.82
N ALA A 425 -23.28 -14.82 -26.77
CA ALA A 425 -23.91 -16.13 -26.72
C ALA A 425 -23.84 -16.89 -28.06
N PRO A 426 -23.98 -18.24 -28.05
CA PRO A 426 -24.50 -18.97 -29.19
C PRO A 426 -25.85 -19.65 -28.90
N THR A 427 -26.72 -19.59 -29.91
CA THR A 427 -28.03 -20.25 -30.05
C THR A 427 -27.91 -21.77 -30.22
N PRO A 428 -28.96 -22.57 -29.90
CA PRO A 428 -28.93 -24.03 -30.02
C PRO A 428 -29.49 -24.53 -31.36
N THR A 429 -28.90 -25.58 -31.91
CA THR A 429 -29.43 -26.30 -33.07
C THR A 429 -29.73 -27.76 -32.71
N THR A 430 -31.02 -28.10 -32.81
CA THR A 430 -31.61 -29.45 -32.81
C THR A 430 -31.20 -30.25 -34.06
N ALA A 431 -30.89 -31.55 -33.90
CA ALA A 431 -31.07 -32.54 -34.96
C ALA A 431 -31.17 -33.97 -34.39
N SER A 432 -32.08 -34.73 -35.00
CA SER A 432 -32.64 -36.01 -34.57
C SER A 432 -31.88 -37.25 -35.07
N SER A 433 -31.85 -38.29 -34.22
CA SER A 433 -32.05 -39.74 -34.45
C SER A 433 -31.36 -40.57 -35.58
N PRO A 434 -31.26 -41.91 -35.42
CA PRO A 434 -30.12 -42.71 -35.89
C PRO A 434 -30.42 -43.90 -36.83
N ARG A 435 -29.33 -44.60 -37.23
CA ARG A 435 -29.09 -45.99 -37.74
C ARG A 435 -28.66 -46.13 -39.22
N PRO A 436 -27.99 -47.23 -39.64
CA PRO A 436 -27.11 -48.17 -38.93
C PRO A 436 -25.80 -48.54 -39.69
N THR A 437 -25.01 -49.39 -39.02
CA THR A 437 -23.72 -50.07 -39.30
C THR A 437 -23.49 -50.72 -40.67
N PRO A 438 -22.21 -50.96 -41.02
CA PRO A 438 -21.79 -52.25 -41.61
C PRO A 438 -20.62 -52.94 -40.84
N PRO A 439 -20.40 -54.25 -41.08
CA PRO A 439 -19.61 -55.16 -40.22
C PRO A 439 -18.17 -55.43 -40.76
N PRO A 440 -17.34 -56.26 -40.08
CA PRO A 440 -15.89 -56.32 -40.27
C PRO A 440 -15.45 -57.34 -41.35
N LEU A 441 -14.23 -57.19 -41.86
CA LEU A 441 -13.58 -58.11 -42.80
C LEU A 441 -12.39 -58.82 -42.17
N CYS A 442 -12.39 -60.16 -42.28
CA CYS A 442 -11.22 -61.03 -42.46
C CYS A 442 -11.70 -62.37 -43.07
N PRO A 443 -10.81 -63.19 -43.69
CA PRO A 443 -10.98 -63.62 -45.09
C PRO A 443 -11.16 -65.15 -45.30
N ARG A 444 -11.16 -65.55 -46.59
CA ARG A 444 -11.11 -66.92 -47.19
C ARG A 444 -12.44 -67.69 -47.12
N THR A 445 -12.91 -68.44 -48.12
CA THR A 445 -12.29 -69.16 -49.25
C THR A 445 -13.41 -69.52 -50.26
N SER A 446 -13.02 -69.74 -51.52
CA SER A 446 -13.78 -70.27 -52.68
C SER A 446 -14.45 -71.65 -52.41
N PRO A 447 -15.06 -72.38 -53.40
CA PRO A 447 -15.49 -72.06 -54.77
C PRO A 447 -16.88 -72.69 -55.16
N THR A 448 -17.23 -72.52 -56.45
CA THR A 448 -18.00 -73.45 -57.33
C THR A 448 -19.49 -73.72 -57.09
N GLY A 449 -20.26 -73.50 -58.17
CA GLY A 449 -21.01 -74.61 -58.77
C GLY A 449 -22.50 -74.37 -59.03
N SER A 450 -22.80 -74.13 -60.31
CA SER A 450 -24.08 -74.31 -61.04
C SER A 450 -25.17 -73.25 -60.90
#